data_AF-A0A7S1MW20-F1
#
_entry.id   AF-A0A7S1MW20-F1
#
_cell.length_a   1.000
_cell.length_b   1.000
_cell.length_c   1.000
_cell.angle_alpha   90.00
_cell.angle_beta   90.00
_cell.angle_gamma   90.00
#
_symmetry.space_group_name_H-M   'P 1'
#
loop_
_entity.id
_entity.type
_entity.pdbx_description
1 polymer ?
#
loop_
_entity_poly.entity_id
_entity_poly.type
_entity_poly.pdbx_seq_one_letter_code
_entity_poly.pdbx_strand_id
1 'polypeptide(L)'
;VTAILWLAPFGIACLIAAQMAESPDLPRVLRALGLYVFCVCLSLFIHGGLILPAVFFAVTRRNPLPYVRGVTQALATAFGTDSSSATLPVSMMCCEKNNGVSPLISKFVLPLAATVNMNGTALYEALTVIFIAQLHGVPLTVGQTVVVALTSTLAAVGAAAIPSAGLVTMVMVTV
;
A
#
# COMPACT_ATOMS: atom_id res chain seq x y z
N VAL A 1 7.94 -18.69 -8.44
CA VAL A 1 8.05 -17.41 -7.70
C VAL A 1 9.32 -17.37 -6.85
N THR A 2 9.54 -18.32 -5.93
CA THR A 2 10.72 -18.31 -5.03
C THR A 2 12.05 -18.21 -5.78
N ALA A 3 12.26 -19.01 -6.83
CA ALA A 3 13.49 -18.94 -7.65
C ALA A 3 13.69 -17.58 -8.36
N ILE A 4 12.60 -16.92 -8.78
CA ILE A 4 12.64 -15.60 -9.41
C ILE A 4 13.03 -14.53 -8.37
N LEU A 5 12.49 -14.62 -7.15
CA LEU A 5 12.82 -13.69 -6.06
C LEU A 5 14.30 -13.81 -5.63
N TRP A 6 14.87 -15.02 -5.66
CA TRP A 6 16.31 -15.22 -5.41
C TRP A 6 17.20 -14.62 -6.51
N LEU A 7 16.72 -14.59 -7.76
CA LEU A 7 17.45 -13.98 -8.88
C LEU A 7 17.23 -12.46 -9.00
N ALA A 8 16.15 -11.94 -8.40
CA ALA A 8 15.75 -10.54 -8.49
C ALA A 8 16.84 -9.54 -8.08
N PRO A 9 17.66 -9.75 -7.03
CA PRO A 9 18.71 -8.79 -6.65
C PRO A 9 19.72 -8.56 -7.77
N PHE A 10 20.07 -9.62 -8.51
CA PHE A 10 21.00 -9.52 -9.64
C PHE A 10 20.36 -8.79 -10.82
N GLY A 11 19.13 -9.16 -11.19
CA GLY A 11 18.39 -8.49 -12.27
C GLY A 11 18.16 -7.00 -12.00
N ILE A 12 17.75 -6.65 -10.78
CA ILE A 12 17.55 -5.25 -10.36
C ILE A 12 18.87 -4.49 -10.40
N ALA A 13 19.98 -5.06 -9.92
CA ALA A 13 21.29 -4.41 -9.98
C ALA A 13 21.72 -4.10 -11.43
N CYS A 14 21.52 -5.04 -12.35
CA CYS A 14 21.79 -4.83 -13.77
C CYS A 14 20.90 -3.75 -14.39
N LEU A 15 19.59 -3.73 -14.08
CA LEU A 15 18.66 -2.73 -14.59
C LEU A 15 18.98 -1.32 -14.06
N ILE A 16 19.33 -1.20 -12.77
CA ILE A 16 19.77 0.08 -12.18
C ILE A 16 21.05 0.55 -12.88
N ALA A 17 22.04 -0.33 -13.05
CA ALA A 17 23.29 0.00 -13.73
C ALA A 17 23.06 0.46 -15.18
N ALA A 18 22.17 -0.22 -15.92
CA ALA A 18 21.79 0.17 -17.27
C ALA A 18 21.10 1.55 -17.28
N GLN A 19 20.15 1.79 -16.38
CA GLN A 19 19.46 3.08 -16.28
C GLN A 19 20.44 4.22 -15.93
N MET A 20 21.40 3.97 -15.06
CA MET A 20 22.45 4.93 -14.71
C MET A 20 23.40 5.22 -15.88
N ALA A 21 23.64 4.24 -16.75
CA ALA A 21 24.46 4.42 -17.95
C ALA A 21 23.72 5.20 -19.05
N GLU A 22 22.39 5.04 -19.16
CA GLU A 22 21.56 5.75 -20.15
C GLU A 22 21.15 7.16 -19.71
N SER A 23 21.10 7.45 -18.40
CA SER A 23 20.61 8.73 -17.87
C SER A 23 21.77 9.70 -17.60
N PRO A 24 21.96 10.77 -18.40
CA PRO A 24 23.04 11.74 -18.19
C PRO A 24 22.84 12.60 -16.93
N ASP A 25 21.62 12.71 -16.40
CA ASP A 25 21.25 13.57 -15.26
C ASP A 25 20.77 12.76 -14.05
N LEU A 26 21.68 12.07 -13.37
CA LEU A 26 21.39 11.34 -12.12
C LEU A 26 20.63 12.17 -11.05
N PRO A 27 20.93 13.47 -10.83
CA PRO A 27 20.18 14.29 -9.86
C PRO A 27 18.70 14.43 -10.20
N ARG A 28 18.34 14.45 -11.49
CA ARG A 28 16.96 14.58 -11.94
C ARG A 28 16.16 13.31 -11.64
N VAL A 29 16.76 12.14 -11.87
CA VAL A 29 16.14 10.84 -11.56
C VAL A 29 15.93 10.69 -10.06
N LEU A 30 16.95 10.99 -9.25
CA LEU A 30 16.84 10.94 -7.78
C LEU A 30 15.76 11.89 -7.25
N ARG A 31 15.65 13.09 -7.82
CA ARG A 31 14.59 14.04 -7.45
C ARG A 31 13.20 13.50 -7.80
N ALA A 32 13.03 12.91 -8.99
CA ALA A 32 11.76 12.32 -9.40
C ALA A 32 11.35 11.16 -8.47
N LEU A 33 12.29 10.29 -8.12
CA LEU A 33 12.07 9.20 -7.16
C LEU A 33 11.73 9.73 -5.75
N GLY A 34 12.43 10.77 -5.29
CA GLY A 34 12.14 11.40 -4.00
C GLY A 34 10.72 12.00 -3.95
N LEU A 35 10.30 12.67 -5.02
CA LEU A 35 8.92 13.18 -5.15
C LEU A 35 7.90 12.05 -5.21
N TYR A 36 8.20 10.96 -5.89
CA TYR A 36 7.35 9.77 -5.93
C TYR A 36 7.14 9.17 -4.53
N VAL A 37 8.23 8.92 -3.78
CA VAL A 37 8.14 8.42 -2.40
C VAL A 37 7.33 9.36 -1.52
N PHE A 38 7.57 10.67 -1.63
CA PHE A 38 6.80 11.68 -0.92
C PHE A 38 5.31 11.61 -1.25
N CYS A 39 4.94 11.51 -2.52
CA CYS A 39 3.55 11.38 -2.96
C CYS A 39 2.88 10.12 -2.41
N VAL A 40 3.57 8.97 -2.43
CA VAL A 40 3.05 7.71 -1.85
C VAL A 40 2.81 7.88 -0.35
N CYS A 41 3.81 8.33 0.40
CA CYS A 41 3.68 8.57 1.84
C CYS A 41 2.56 9.56 2.18
N LEU A 42 2.46 10.66 1.42
CA LEU A 42 1.42 11.66 1.60
C LEU A 42 0.03 11.07 1.33
N SER A 43 -0.13 10.27 0.26
CA SER A 43 -1.41 9.63 -0.07
C SER A 43 -1.87 8.66 1.04
N LEU A 44 -0.95 7.85 1.57
CA LEU A 44 -1.22 6.92 2.67
C LEU A 44 -1.57 7.67 3.94
N PHE A 45 -0.87 8.77 4.23
CA PHE A 45 -1.16 9.63 5.37
C PHE A 45 -2.53 10.30 5.26
N ILE A 46 -2.89 10.83 4.08
CA ILE A 46 -4.22 11.42 3.86
C ILE A 46 -5.29 10.33 4.00
N HIS A 47 -5.10 9.16 3.39
CA HIS A 47 -6.08 8.08 3.45
C HIS A 47 -6.26 7.54 4.89
N GLY A 48 -5.17 7.18 5.55
CA GLY A 48 -5.19 6.60 6.89
C GLY A 48 -5.45 7.60 8.01
N GLY A 49 -4.99 8.84 7.87
CA GLY A 49 -5.05 9.89 8.89
C GLY A 49 -6.25 10.82 8.78
N LEU A 50 -6.83 10.99 7.59
CA LEU A 50 -7.98 11.89 7.37
C LEU A 50 -9.21 11.14 6.87
N ILE A 51 -9.09 10.38 5.77
CA ILE A 51 -10.25 9.76 5.12
C ILE A 51 -10.87 8.67 6.02
N LEU A 52 -10.09 7.71 6.51
CA LEU A 52 -10.60 6.64 7.37
C LEU A 52 -11.19 7.17 8.70
N PRO A 53 -10.55 8.11 9.42
CA PRO A 53 -11.14 8.73 10.59
C PRO A 53 -12.42 9.52 10.29
N ALA A 54 -12.49 10.20 9.14
CA ALA A 54 -13.69 10.92 8.72
C ALA A 54 -14.85 9.95 8.42
N VAL A 55 -14.60 8.84 7.73
CA VAL A 55 -15.59 7.78 7.49
C VAL A 55 -16.05 7.16 8.81
N PHE A 56 -15.12 6.87 9.72
CA PHE A 56 -15.46 6.36 11.06
C PHE A 56 -16.39 7.33 11.81
N PHE A 57 -16.08 8.63 11.80
CA PHE A 57 -16.90 9.64 12.44
C PHE A 57 -18.28 9.77 11.77
N ALA A 58 -18.34 9.72 10.43
CA ALA A 58 -19.60 9.83 9.69
C ALA A 58 -20.57 8.69 10.03
N VAL A 59 -20.05 7.46 10.16
CA VAL A 59 -20.86 6.26 10.42
C VAL A 59 -21.18 6.09 11.91
N THR A 60 -20.19 6.21 12.78
CA THR A 60 -20.35 5.93 14.22
C THR A 60 -20.78 7.15 15.04
N ARG A 61 -20.59 8.36 14.49
CA ARG A 61 -20.75 9.65 15.19
C ARG A 61 -19.90 9.74 16.47
N ARG A 62 -18.83 8.93 16.59
CA ARG A 62 -17.90 8.93 17.72
C ARG A 62 -16.55 9.49 17.31
N ASN A 63 -15.84 10.07 18.28
CA ASN A 63 -14.49 10.56 18.07
C ASN A 63 -13.57 9.39 17.64
N PRO A 64 -12.88 9.47 16.49
CA PRO A 64 -11.97 8.42 16.02
C PRO A 64 -10.66 8.36 16.81
N LEU A 65 -10.23 9.46 17.46
CA LEU A 65 -8.91 9.52 18.11
C LEU A 65 -8.72 8.49 19.25
N PRO A 66 -9.68 8.29 20.17
CA PRO A 66 -9.59 7.22 21.16
C PRO A 66 -9.46 5.82 20.53
N TYR A 67 -10.19 5.58 19.44
CA TYR A 67 -10.16 4.30 18.73
C TYR A 67 -8.78 4.05 18.12
N VAL A 68 -8.22 5.06 17.43
CA VAL A 68 -6.88 5.00 16.85
C VAL A 68 -5.83 4.77 17.93
N ARG A 69 -5.93 5.46 19.09
CA ARG A 69 -5.05 5.23 20.25
C ARG A 69 -5.08 3.77 20.72
N GLY A 70 -6.25 3.15 20.74
CA GLY A 70 -6.43 1.75 21.12
C GLY A 70 -5.73 0.74 20.21
N VAL A 71 -5.46 1.09 18.95
CA VAL A 71 -4.79 0.21 17.96
C VAL A 71 -3.36 0.62 17.63
N THR A 72 -2.77 1.58 18.36
CA THR A 72 -1.40 2.07 18.09
C THR A 72 -0.35 0.98 18.13
N GLN A 73 -0.46 0.01 19.05
CA GLN A 73 0.44 -1.14 19.10
C GLN A 73 0.37 -1.98 17.82
N ALA A 74 -0.83 -2.24 17.30
CA ALA A 74 -1.00 -2.97 16.05
C ALA A 74 -0.41 -2.19 14.86
N LEU A 75 -0.59 -0.85 14.82
CA LEU A 75 0.03 0.00 13.80
C LEU A 75 1.57 -0.04 13.85
N ALA A 76 2.15 -0.01 15.05
CA ALA A 76 3.59 -0.11 15.24
C ALA A 76 4.12 -1.50 14.83
N THR A 77 3.39 -2.57 15.16
CA THR A 77 3.72 -3.93 14.70
C THR A 77 3.65 -4.03 13.18
N ALA A 78 2.57 -3.55 12.54
CA ALA A 78 2.46 -3.55 11.08
C ALA A 78 3.62 -2.84 10.40
N PHE A 79 4.01 -1.68 10.94
CA PHE A 79 5.14 -0.92 10.41
C PHE A 79 6.47 -1.66 10.58
N GLY A 80 6.68 -2.35 11.70
CA GLY A 80 7.90 -3.10 11.97
C GLY A 80 8.01 -4.44 11.23
N THR A 81 6.88 -5.12 11.00
CA THR A 81 6.87 -6.45 10.35
C THR A 81 6.62 -6.41 8.86
N ASP A 82 6.15 -5.27 8.32
CA ASP A 82 5.75 -5.09 6.91
C ASP A 82 4.76 -6.18 6.43
N SER A 83 3.85 -6.60 7.32
CA SER A 83 2.96 -7.74 7.07
C SER A 83 1.64 -7.66 7.83
N SER A 84 0.54 -7.64 7.06
CA SER A 84 -0.83 -7.67 7.62
C SER A 84 -1.14 -8.99 8.31
N SER A 85 -0.65 -10.12 7.77
CA SER A 85 -0.87 -11.45 8.37
C SER A 85 -0.10 -11.63 9.68
N ALA A 86 1.13 -11.13 9.77
CA ALA A 86 1.91 -11.13 11.01
C ALA A 86 1.30 -10.23 12.10
N THR A 87 0.62 -9.15 11.70
CA THR A 87 0.01 -8.18 12.64
C THR A 87 -1.36 -8.60 13.14
N LEU A 88 -2.07 -9.47 12.41
CA LEU A 88 -3.46 -9.84 12.69
C LEU A 88 -3.73 -10.23 14.16
N PRO A 89 -2.91 -11.06 14.84
CA PRO A 89 -3.15 -11.41 16.25
C PRO A 89 -3.10 -10.19 17.18
N VAL A 90 -2.18 -9.25 16.93
CA VAL A 90 -2.05 -8.01 17.72
C VAL A 90 -3.23 -7.09 17.46
N SER A 91 -3.66 -6.95 16.20
CA SER A 91 -4.85 -6.17 15.81
C SER A 91 -6.11 -6.68 16.50
N MET A 92 -6.33 -7.99 16.54
CA MET A 92 -7.49 -8.59 17.21
C MET A 92 -7.48 -8.29 18.71
N MET A 93 -6.33 -8.46 19.36
CA MET A 93 -6.16 -8.17 20.78
C MET A 93 -6.44 -6.69 21.11
N CYS A 94 -5.89 -5.76 20.32
CA CYS A 94 -6.13 -4.33 20.50
C CYS A 94 -7.61 -3.95 20.30
N CYS A 95 -8.27 -4.50 19.27
CA CYS A 95 -9.68 -4.23 19.00
C CYS A 95 -10.59 -4.75 20.13
N GLU A 96 -10.34 -5.96 20.63
CA GLU A 96 -11.14 -6.57 21.70
C GLU A 96 -10.88 -5.91 23.07
N LYS A 97 -9.62 -5.77 23.47
CA LYS A 97 -9.26 -5.28 24.82
C LYS A 97 -9.31 -3.77 24.96
N ASN A 98 -8.80 -3.02 23.98
CA ASN A 98 -8.65 -1.56 24.11
C ASN A 98 -9.88 -0.81 23.59
N ASN A 99 -10.52 -1.33 22.54
CA ASN A 99 -11.66 -0.69 21.89
C ASN A 99 -13.02 -1.37 22.17
N GLY A 100 -13.02 -2.49 22.90
CA GLY A 100 -14.26 -3.17 23.32
C GLY A 100 -15.07 -3.78 22.18
N VAL A 101 -14.43 -4.12 21.05
CA VAL A 101 -15.09 -4.78 19.93
C VAL A 101 -15.42 -6.22 20.31
N SER A 102 -16.63 -6.68 19.97
CA SER A 102 -17.05 -8.06 20.24
C SER A 102 -16.09 -9.08 19.61
N PRO A 103 -15.62 -10.10 20.34
CA PRO A 103 -14.75 -11.16 19.82
C PRO A 103 -15.34 -11.89 18.61
N LEU A 104 -16.68 -11.96 18.52
CA LEU A 104 -17.35 -12.59 17.38
C LEU A 104 -17.15 -11.78 16.09
N ILE A 105 -17.17 -10.44 16.19
CA ILE A 105 -16.98 -9.55 15.05
C ILE A 105 -15.50 -9.47 14.67
N SER A 106 -14.60 -9.31 15.64
CA SER A 106 -13.16 -9.24 15.39
C SER A 106 -12.62 -10.50 14.71
N LYS A 107 -13.02 -11.69 15.18
CA LYS A 107 -12.58 -13.00 14.64
C LYS A 107 -13.09 -13.31 13.25
N PHE A 108 -14.14 -12.62 12.78
CA PHE A 108 -14.65 -12.77 11.43
C PHE A 108 -14.11 -11.68 10.50
N VAL A 109 -14.27 -10.41 10.90
CA VAL A 109 -14.00 -9.26 10.04
C VAL A 109 -12.50 -9.03 9.84
N LEU A 110 -11.68 -9.13 10.89
CA LEU A 110 -10.25 -8.80 10.78
C LEU A 110 -9.46 -9.80 9.91
N PRO A 111 -9.65 -11.12 10.03
CA PRO A 111 -8.99 -12.07 9.14
C PRO A 111 -9.41 -11.89 7.67
N LEU A 112 -10.70 -11.63 7.42
CA LEU A 112 -11.20 -11.36 6.06
C LEU A 112 -10.63 -10.04 5.51
N ALA A 113 -10.58 -9.01 6.34
CA ALA A 113 -10.03 -7.71 5.94
C ALA A 113 -8.52 -7.78 5.68
N ALA A 114 -7.77 -8.61 6.42
CA ALA A 114 -6.33 -8.75 6.24
C ALA A 114 -5.93 -9.28 4.85
N THR A 115 -6.84 -9.97 4.14
CA THR A 115 -6.61 -10.46 2.78
C THR A 115 -7.28 -9.60 1.71
N VAL A 116 -8.49 -9.10 1.94
CA VAL A 116 -9.27 -8.41 0.91
C VAL A 116 -9.05 -6.89 0.92
N ASN A 117 -8.82 -6.28 2.10
CA ASN A 117 -8.81 -4.82 2.26
C ASN A 117 -7.39 -4.24 2.13
N MET A 118 -6.83 -4.31 0.92
CA MET A 118 -5.47 -3.84 0.62
C MET A 118 -5.42 -2.42 0.02
N ASN A 119 -6.03 -1.45 0.71
CA ASN A 119 -6.10 -0.05 0.25
C ASN A 119 -4.72 0.59 0.00
N GLY A 120 -3.73 0.25 0.85
CA GLY A 120 -2.37 0.75 0.69
C GLY A 120 -1.73 0.29 -0.61
N THR A 121 -1.94 -0.98 -0.98
CA THR A 121 -1.46 -1.57 -2.23
C THR A 121 -2.13 -0.90 -3.44
N ALA A 122 -3.45 -0.73 -3.41
CA ALA A 122 -4.19 -0.07 -4.50
C ALA A 122 -3.71 1.37 -4.75
N LEU A 123 -3.45 2.13 -3.67
CA LEU A 123 -2.90 3.50 -3.75
C LEU A 123 -1.48 3.50 -4.31
N TYR A 124 -0.62 2.62 -3.80
CA TYR A 124 0.76 2.47 -4.27
C TYR A 124 0.81 2.11 -5.76
N GLU A 125 0.04 1.13 -6.20
CA GLU A 125 0.01 0.68 -7.59
C GLU A 125 -0.48 1.79 -8.52
N ALA A 126 -1.59 2.45 -8.19
CA ALA A 126 -2.13 3.54 -9.01
C ALA A 126 -1.12 4.69 -9.16
N LEU A 127 -0.46 5.10 -8.07
CA LEU A 127 0.56 6.15 -8.11
C LEU A 127 1.79 5.72 -8.90
N THR A 128 2.20 4.46 -8.79
CA THR A 128 3.35 3.92 -9.52
C THR A 128 3.08 3.94 -11.03
N VAL A 129 1.90 3.55 -11.48
CA VAL A 129 1.53 3.59 -12.91
C VAL A 129 1.56 5.01 -13.44
N ILE A 130 0.95 5.95 -12.71
CA ILE A 130 0.93 7.37 -13.09
C ILE A 130 2.36 7.93 -13.14
N PHE A 131 3.20 7.58 -12.17
CA PHE A 131 4.60 7.99 -12.13
C PHE A 131 5.39 7.48 -13.33
N ILE A 132 5.25 6.19 -13.67
CA ILE A 132 5.91 5.60 -14.85
C ILE A 132 5.44 6.28 -16.14
N ALA A 133 4.14 6.53 -16.29
CA ALA A 133 3.59 7.26 -17.43
C ALA A 133 4.20 8.66 -17.56
N GLN A 134 4.34 9.38 -16.43
CA GLN A 134 4.98 10.69 -16.40
C GLN A 134 6.48 10.65 -16.72
N LEU A 135 7.20 9.64 -16.25
CA LEU A 135 8.62 9.45 -16.56
C LEU A 135 8.86 9.24 -18.06
N HIS A 136 7.98 8.51 -18.73
CA HIS A 136 8.09 8.24 -20.17
C HIS A 136 7.37 9.29 -21.04
N GLY A 137 6.81 10.34 -20.44
CA GLY A 137 6.11 11.41 -21.18
C GLY A 137 4.81 10.96 -21.84
N VAL A 138 4.18 9.89 -21.35
CA VAL A 138 2.90 9.38 -21.85
C VAL A 138 1.76 10.17 -21.17
N PRO A 139 0.99 10.99 -21.91
CA PRO A 139 -0.13 11.70 -21.32
C PRO A 139 -1.26 10.73 -21.00
N LEU A 140 -1.66 10.67 -19.73
CA LEU A 140 -2.83 9.91 -19.30
C LEU A 140 -4.08 10.78 -19.41
N THR A 141 -5.08 10.27 -20.14
CA THR A 141 -6.43 10.84 -20.15
C THR A 141 -7.18 10.49 -18.86
N VAL A 142 -8.21 11.25 -18.52
CA VAL A 142 -9.05 10.99 -17.34
C VAL A 142 -9.64 9.57 -17.37
N GLY A 143 -10.04 9.09 -18.55
CA GLY A 143 -10.56 7.72 -18.72
C GLY A 143 -9.52 6.65 -18.36
N GLN A 144 -8.26 6.83 -18.79
CA GLN A 144 -7.17 5.92 -18.43
C GLN A 144 -6.86 5.96 -16.94
N THR A 145 -6.92 7.14 -16.30
CA THR A 145 -6.74 7.24 -14.83
C THR A 145 -7.81 6.47 -14.07
N VAL A 146 -9.07 6.52 -14.52
CA VAL A 146 -10.16 5.73 -13.91
C VAL A 146 -9.92 4.23 -14.10
N VAL A 147 -9.50 3.80 -15.29
CA VAL A 147 -9.14 2.39 -15.55
C VAL A 147 -8.03 1.94 -14.61
N VAL A 148 -6.95 2.72 -14.48
CA VAL A 148 -5.83 2.43 -13.55
C VAL A 148 -6.31 2.30 -12.11
N ALA A 149 -7.22 3.17 -11.65
CA ALA A 149 -7.76 3.09 -10.29
C ALA A 149 -8.61 1.82 -10.07
N LEU A 150 -9.39 1.41 -11.08
CA LEU A 150 -10.19 0.19 -11.01
C LEU A 150 -9.31 -1.07 -11.06
N THR A 151 -8.33 -1.11 -11.96
CA THR A 151 -7.44 -2.27 -12.10
C THR A 151 -6.53 -2.42 -10.88
N SER A 152 -6.01 -1.32 -10.31
CA SER A 152 -5.23 -1.38 -9.07
C SER A 152 -6.07 -1.85 -7.89
N THR A 153 -7.33 -1.43 -7.79
CA THR A 153 -8.23 -1.90 -6.72
C THR A 153 -8.49 -3.39 -6.84
N LEU A 154 -8.74 -3.89 -8.06
CA LEU A 154 -8.97 -5.32 -8.30
C LEU A 154 -7.70 -6.15 -8.06
N ALA A 155 -6.53 -5.68 -8.49
CA ALA A 155 -5.26 -6.34 -8.27
C ALA A 155 -4.89 -6.40 -6.78
N ALA A 156 -5.15 -5.32 -6.04
CA ALA A 156 -4.89 -5.24 -4.61
C ALA A 156 -5.68 -6.30 -3.81
N VAL A 157 -6.93 -6.61 -4.19
CA VAL A 157 -7.71 -7.69 -3.55
C VAL A 157 -7.06 -9.06 -3.74
N GLY A 158 -6.35 -9.26 -4.85
CA GLY A 158 -5.64 -10.50 -5.17
C GLY A 158 -4.22 -10.58 -4.59
N ALA A 159 -3.70 -9.51 -4.00
CA ALA A 159 -2.36 -9.47 -3.46
C ALA A 159 -2.28 -10.29 -2.15
N ALA A 160 -1.16 -10.97 -1.93
CA ALA A 160 -0.94 -11.74 -0.72
C ALA A 160 -0.55 -10.81 0.45
N ALA A 161 -1.02 -11.10 1.66
CA ALA A 161 -0.73 -10.36 2.89
C ALA A 161 0.67 -10.62 3.48
N ILE A 162 1.70 -10.68 2.63
CA ILE A 162 3.10 -10.99 2.95
C ILE A 162 4.05 -9.95 2.37
N PRO A 163 5.24 -9.76 2.97
CA PRO A 163 6.24 -8.84 2.45
C PRO A 163 6.55 -9.13 0.97
N SER A 164 6.79 -8.07 0.20
CA SER A 164 7.16 -8.14 -1.23
C SER A 164 6.06 -8.60 -2.20
N ALA A 165 4.82 -8.85 -1.76
CA ALA A 165 3.71 -9.21 -2.66
C ALA A 165 3.41 -8.12 -3.72
N GLY A 166 3.61 -6.85 -3.37
CA GLY A 166 3.33 -5.71 -4.25
C GLY A 166 4.20 -5.66 -5.52
N LEU A 167 5.37 -6.33 -5.54
CA LEU A 167 6.20 -6.38 -6.74
C LEU A 167 5.55 -7.18 -7.87
N VAL A 168 4.79 -8.23 -7.53
CA VAL A 168 4.16 -9.11 -8.53
C VAL A 168 2.88 -8.49 -9.06
N THR A 169 2.06 -7.90 -8.20
CA THR A 169 0.80 -7.26 -8.61
C THR A 169 1.04 -5.98 -9.40
N MET A 170 2.15 -5.27 -9.14
CA MET A 170 2.52 -4.11 -9.95
C MET A 170 2.72 -4.45 -11.43
N VAL A 171 3.38 -5.57 -11.74
CA VAL A 171 3.56 -6.01 -13.14
C VAL A 171 2.20 -6.28 -13.81
N MET A 172 1.23 -6.82 -13.07
CA MET A 172 -0.11 -7.09 -13.59
C MET A 172 -0.88 -5.81 -13.91
N VAL A 173 -0.71 -4.74 -13.14
CA VAL A 173 -1.42 -3.47 -13.37
C VAL A 173 -0.75 -2.63 -14.46
N THR A 174 0.56 -2.79 -14.67
CA THR A 174 1.28 -2.10 -15.75
C THR A 174 1.04 -2.66 -17.15
N VAL A 175 0.57 -3.90 -17.26
CA VAL A 175 0.29 -4.60 -18.54
C VAL A 175 -1.16 -4.40 -18.92
#